data_AF-X0ZDZ8-F1
#
_entry.id   AF-X0ZDZ8-F1
#
_cell.length_a   1.000
_cell.length_b   1.000
_cell.length_c   1.000
_cell.angle_alpha   90.00
_cell.angle_beta   90.00
_cell.angle_gamma   90.00
#
_symmetry.space_group_name_H-M   'P 1'
#
loop_
_entity.id
_entity.type
_entity.pdbx_description
1 polymer ?
#
loop_
_entity_poly.entity_id
_entity_poly.type
_entity_poly.pdbx_seq_one_letter_code
_entity_poly.pdbx_strand_id
1 'polypeptide(L)'
;IINGQFDASDAQIGDTICAFVSPDTVVGALTANVTIGDTVINVSPTVTANMSMGFFVDLWDGVNTEPLGEVEAIDVAGGTITVSTASTQAFAAVSPTYVRLTVHIIDGMHINSAGQQDFAKKKLGGRSLPAGTLFRVIYINADGVEKNFVYNIEYLY
;
A
#
# COMPACT_ATOMS: atom_id res chain seq x y z
N ILE A 1 -4.89 -14.85 9.40
CA ILE A 1 -3.59 -14.88 8.68
C ILE A 1 -3.88 -14.96 7.20
N ILE A 2 -3.17 -14.18 6.37
CA ILE A 2 -3.25 -14.27 4.91
C ILE A 2 -1.95 -14.87 4.42
N ASN A 3 -2.03 -16.01 3.74
CA ASN A 3 -0.92 -16.54 2.96
C ASN A 3 -1.27 -16.39 1.49
N GLY A 4 -0.27 -16.06 0.68
CA GLY A 4 -0.42 -16.10 -0.76
C GLY A 4 0.65 -16.97 -1.39
N GLN A 5 0.25 -17.62 -2.47
CA GLN A 5 1.11 -18.45 -3.31
C GLN A 5 0.68 -18.28 -4.76
N PHE A 6 1.62 -18.34 -5.70
CA PHE A 6 1.32 -18.65 -7.09
C PHE A 6 2.33 -19.66 -7.62
N ASP A 7 1.96 -20.35 -8.69
CA ASP A 7 2.87 -21.21 -9.44
C ASP A 7 3.17 -20.53 -10.78
N ALA A 8 4.45 -20.22 -11.01
CA ALA A 8 4.91 -19.67 -12.28
C ALA A 8 5.40 -20.79 -13.20
N SER A 9 5.16 -20.64 -14.49
CA SER A 9 5.85 -21.38 -15.55
C SER A 9 6.95 -20.51 -16.16
N ASP A 10 7.77 -21.08 -17.03
CA ASP A 10 8.80 -20.33 -17.76
C ASP A 10 8.22 -19.17 -18.57
N ALA A 11 6.96 -19.30 -19.02
CA ALA A 11 6.27 -18.24 -19.74
C ALA A 11 6.04 -16.97 -18.89
N GLN A 12 6.02 -17.08 -17.57
CA GLN A 12 5.84 -15.93 -16.67
C GLN A 12 7.16 -15.30 -16.19
N ILE A 13 8.33 -15.83 -16.58
CA ILE A 13 9.60 -15.22 -16.19
C ILE A 13 9.72 -13.82 -16.82
N GLY A 14 10.01 -12.83 -15.98
CA GLY A 14 10.07 -11.41 -16.36
C GLY A 14 8.79 -10.62 -16.07
N ASP A 15 7.68 -11.30 -15.77
CA ASP A 15 6.44 -10.64 -15.35
C ASP A 15 6.53 -10.15 -13.90
N THR A 16 5.57 -9.30 -13.51
CA THR A 16 5.54 -8.66 -12.19
C THR A 16 4.21 -8.93 -11.48
N ILE A 17 4.28 -9.16 -10.16
CA ILE A 17 3.10 -9.33 -9.30
C ILE A 17 3.13 -8.30 -8.17
N CYS A 18 1.97 -7.72 -7.91
CA CYS A 18 1.72 -6.90 -6.72
C CYS A 18 0.50 -7.41 -5.96
N ALA A 19 0.51 -7.27 -4.63
CA ALA A 19 -0.59 -7.66 -3.76
C ALA A 19 -0.77 -6.62 -2.65
N PHE A 20 -2.00 -6.13 -2.51
CA PHE A 20 -2.35 -5.02 -1.63
C PHE A 20 -3.56 -5.36 -0.76
N VAL A 21 -3.55 -4.85 0.47
CA VAL A 21 -4.70 -4.87 1.39
C VAL A 21 -5.14 -3.43 1.65
N SER A 22 -6.46 -3.22 1.67
CA SER A 22 -7.06 -1.92 1.93
C SER A 22 -6.50 -0.80 1.03
N PRO A 23 -6.37 -1.00 -0.31
CA PRO A 23 -5.80 0.03 -1.16
C PRO A 23 -6.65 1.30 -1.15
N ASP A 24 -5.96 2.45 -1.13
CA ASP A 24 -6.54 3.79 -1.21
C ASP A 24 -7.59 4.06 -0.10
N THR A 25 -7.39 3.50 1.10
CA THR A 25 -8.36 3.62 2.20
C THR A 25 -8.18 4.93 2.94
N VAL A 26 -9.18 5.80 2.91
CA VAL A 26 -9.20 7.05 3.68
C VAL A 26 -9.19 6.75 5.18
N VAL A 27 -8.18 7.26 5.90
CA VAL A 27 -8.05 7.10 7.36
C VAL A 27 -8.13 8.42 8.13
N GLY A 28 -8.11 9.54 7.42
CA GLY A 28 -8.26 10.85 8.03
C GLY A 28 -7.98 11.97 7.04
N ALA A 29 -7.60 13.12 7.58
CA ALA A 29 -7.34 14.32 6.81
C ALA A 29 -6.13 15.08 7.33
N LEU A 30 -5.63 16.01 6.53
CA LEU A 30 -4.60 16.95 6.96
C LEU A 30 -5.11 17.89 8.05
N THR A 31 -4.25 18.24 9.00
CA THR A 31 -4.52 19.27 10.02
C THR A 31 -3.77 20.58 9.74
N ALA A 32 -2.76 20.55 8.87
CA ALA A 32 -2.09 21.72 8.32
C ALA A 32 -1.81 21.55 6.82
N ASN A 33 -1.59 22.65 6.12
CA ASN A 33 -1.24 22.59 4.69
C ASN A 33 0.08 21.84 4.50
N VAL A 34 0.18 21.11 3.39
CA VAL A 34 1.42 20.49 2.91
C VAL A 34 2.00 21.37 1.82
N THR A 35 3.29 21.62 1.91
CA THR A 35 4.07 22.39 0.93
C THR A 35 5.05 21.48 0.20
N ILE A 36 5.48 21.94 -0.98
CA ILE A 36 6.44 21.19 -1.81
C ILE A 36 7.75 21.04 -1.03
N GLY A 37 8.23 19.80 -0.93
CA GLY A 37 9.43 19.42 -0.19
C GLY A 37 9.13 18.86 1.20
N ASP A 38 7.89 18.93 1.69
CA ASP A 38 7.55 18.41 3.02
C ASP A 38 7.60 16.87 3.05
N THR A 39 8.28 16.34 4.07
CA THR A 39 8.27 14.91 4.43
C THR A 39 7.61 14.66 5.78
N VAL A 40 7.27 15.72 6.53
CA VAL A 40 6.58 15.64 7.82
C VAL A 40 5.18 16.21 7.63
N ILE A 41 4.18 15.35 7.71
CA ILE A 41 2.80 15.67 7.37
C ILE A 41 1.97 15.78 8.66
N ASN A 42 1.31 16.91 8.85
CA ASN A 42 0.40 17.14 9.97
C ASN A 42 -0.97 16.52 9.66
N VAL A 43 -1.41 15.58 10.50
CA VAL A 43 -2.55 14.71 10.21
C VAL A 43 -3.53 14.65 11.39
N SER A 44 -4.77 14.23 11.12
CA SER A 44 -5.78 14.03 12.16
C SER A 44 -5.41 12.84 13.07
N PRO A 45 -5.86 12.82 14.34
CA PRO A 45 -5.60 11.70 15.26
C PRO A 45 -6.09 10.33 14.75
N THR A 46 -7.08 10.31 13.86
CA THR A 46 -7.55 9.07 13.22
C THR A 46 -6.48 8.45 12.32
N VAL A 47 -5.60 9.26 11.71
CA VAL A 47 -4.48 8.78 10.89
C VAL A 47 -3.47 8.07 11.77
N THR A 48 -2.99 8.72 12.84
CA THR A 48 -1.99 8.13 13.74
C THR A 48 -2.50 6.90 14.50
N ALA A 49 -3.83 6.80 14.70
CA ALA A 49 -4.45 5.62 15.31
C ALA A 49 -4.59 4.41 14.38
N ASN A 50 -4.63 4.61 13.06
CA ASN A 50 -4.86 3.56 12.07
C ASN A 50 -3.64 3.26 11.17
N MET A 51 -2.55 4.03 11.32
CA MET A 51 -1.31 3.82 10.58
C MET A 51 -0.28 3.02 11.38
N SER A 52 0.68 2.46 10.66
CA SER A 52 1.86 1.80 11.21
C SER A 52 3.06 2.10 10.31
N MET A 53 4.26 2.07 10.86
CA MET A 53 5.49 2.24 10.07
C MET A 53 5.54 1.17 8.97
N GLY A 54 5.96 1.58 7.77
CA GLY A 54 5.99 0.75 6.55
C GLY A 54 4.67 0.68 5.78
N PHE A 55 3.57 1.30 6.26
CA PHE A 55 2.38 1.47 5.43
C PHE A 55 2.63 2.54 4.37
N PHE A 56 2.04 2.37 3.19
CA PHE A 56 2.12 3.35 2.12
C PHE A 56 1.03 4.39 2.29
N VAL A 57 1.37 5.64 1.97
CA VAL A 57 0.49 6.81 2.13
C VAL A 57 0.42 7.58 0.84
N ASP A 58 -0.77 8.08 0.55
CA ASP A 58 -0.99 9.08 -0.47
C ASP A 58 -1.98 10.14 0.03
N LEU A 59 -1.87 11.34 -0.55
CA LEU A 59 -2.77 12.46 -0.30
C LEU A 59 -3.75 12.61 -1.46
N TRP A 60 -5.01 12.89 -1.13
CA TRP A 60 -6.08 13.05 -2.12
C TRP A 60 -7.05 14.17 -1.74
N ASP A 61 -7.24 15.15 -2.63
CA ASP A 61 -8.12 16.31 -2.41
C ASP A 61 -9.46 16.23 -3.18
N GLY A 62 -9.75 15.09 -3.82
CA GLY A 62 -10.89 14.92 -4.71
C GLY A 62 -10.55 15.03 -6.20
N VAL A 63 -9.42 15.65 -6.54
CA VAL A 63 -8.97 15.91 -7.92
C VAL A 63 -7.56 15.37 -8.15
N ASN A 64 -6.62 15.75 -7.30
CA ASN A 64 -5.23 15.35 -7.35
C ASN A 64 -4.97 14.20 -6.37
N THR A 65 -4.10 13.28 -6.77
CA THR A 65 -3.56 12.23 -5.90
C THR A 65 -2.04 12.32 -5.92
N GLU A 66 -1.41 12.29 -4.76
CA GLU A 66 0.04 12.22 -4.64
C GLU A 66 0.48 11.08 -3.72
N PRO A 67 1.22 10.07 -4.22
CA PRO A 67 1.86 9.07 -3.39
C PRO A 67 3.06 9.66 -2.66
N LEU A 68 3.08 9.55 -1.34
CA LEU A 68 4.17 10.00 -0.46
C LEU A 68 5.08 8.85 0.00
N GLY A 69 4.80 7.62 -0.41
CA GLY A 69 5.61 6.45 -0.08
C GLY A 69 5.33 5.90 1.31
N GLU A 70 6.33 5.33 1.95
CA GLU A 70 6.20 4.61 3.23
C GLU A 70 6.19 5.57 4.42
N VAL A 71 5.42 5.23 5.47
CA VAL A 71 5.54 5.86 6.79
C VAL A 71 6.82 5.40 7.47
N GLU A 72 7.75 6.32 7.68
CA GLU A 72 9.03 6.08 8.37
C GLU A 72 8.94 6.33 9.88
N ALA A 73 8.09 7.28 10.30
CA ALA A 73 7.86 7.60 11.71
C ALA A 73 6.44 8.12 11.97
N ILE A 74 5.95 7.94 13.20
CA ILE A 74 4.65 8.44 13.66
C ILE A 74 4.87 9.16 15.00
N ASP A 75 4.55 10.45 15.06
CA ASP A 75 4.51 11.22 16.31
C ASP A 75 3.05 11.47 16.70
N VAL A 76 2.54 10.62 17.59
CA VAL A 76 1.15 10.69 18.07
C VAL A 76 0.90 11.96 18.89
N ALA A 77 1.90 12.46 19.62
CA ALA A 77 1.75 13.64 20.45
C ALA A 77 1.80 14.93 19.62
N GLY A 78 2.68 14.98 18.63
CA GLY A 78 2.79 16.07 17.66
C GLY A 78 1.72 16.04 16.56
N GLY A 79 1.04 14.89 16.37
CA GLY A 79 0.03 14.73 15.33
C GLY A 79 0.63 14.69 13.93
N THR A 80 1.81 14.07 13.77
CA THR A 80 2.52 14.02 12.50
C THR A 80 2.92 12.61 12.10
N ILE A 81 3.08 12.42 10.79
CA ILE A 81 3.75 11.26 10.20
C ILE A 81 4.94 11.73 9.36
N THR A 82 6.02 10.96 9.35
CA THR A 82 7.15 11.15 8.44
C THR A 82 7.07 10.14 7.32
N VAL A 83 7.21 10.60 6.08
CA VAL A 83 7.06 9.80 4.86
C VAL A 83 8.36 9.76 4.05
N SER A 84 8.57 8.67 3.30
CA SER A 84 9.81 8.43 2.55
C SER A 84 10.00 9.34 1.33
N THR A 85 8.91 9.86 0.76
CA THR A 85 8.94 10.72 -0.43
C THR A 85 8.44 12.12 -0.07
N ALA A 86 9.27 13.12 -0.33
CA ALA A 86 8.88 14.52 -0.17
C ALA A 86 7.75 14.88 -1.16
N SER A 87 6.78 15.67 -0.68
CA SER A 87 5.69 16.13 -1.52
C SER A 87 6.20 17.01 -2.68
N THR A 88 5.64 16.80 -3.86
CA THR A 88 5.92 17.53 -5.11
C THR A 88 4.82 18.54 -5.46
N GLN A 89 3.72 18.56 -4.69
CA GLN A 89 2.59 19.45 -4.89
C GLN A 89 2.03 19.97 -3.55
N ALA A 90 1.50 21.20 -3.56
CA ALA A 90 0.88 21.73 -2.35
C ALA A 90 -0.53 21.17 -2.14
N PHE A 91 -0.88 20.87 -0.89
CA PHE A 91 -2.23 20.50 -0.49
C PHE A 91 -2.73 21.40 0.63
N ALA A 92 -4.01 21.78 0.56
CA ALA A 92 -4.64 22.61 1.57
C ALA A 92 -5.46 21.77 2.55
N ALA A 93 -5.28 22.01 3.85
CA ALA A 93 -6.10 21.37 4.88
C ALA A 93 -7.54 21.90 4.91
N VAL A 94 -7.75 23.15 4.49
CA VAL A 94 -9.06 23.84 4.54
C VAL A 94 -10.02 23.42 3.43
N SER A 95 -9.52 22.89 2.31
CA SER A 95 -10.29 22.20 1.27
C SER A 95 -9.95 20.72 1.36
N PRO A 96 -10.77 19.92 2.06
CA PRO A 96 -10.29 18.75 2.79
C PRO A 96 -9.45 17.85 1.92
N THR A 97 -8.16 17.76 2.28
CA THR A 97 -7.24 16.77 1.72
C THR A 97 -7.24 15.56 2.64
N TYR A 98 -7.59 14.41 2.08
CA TYR A 98 -7.64 13.14 2.77
C TYR A 98 -6.29 12.46 2.77
N VAL A 99 -5.98 11.80 3.88
CA VAL A 99 -4.85 10.88 4.00
C VAL A 99 -5.37 9.48 3.77
N ARG A 100 -4.84 8.82 2.75
CA ARG A 100 -5.17 7.44 2.40
C ARG A 100 -4.00 6.53 2.73
N LEU A 101 -4.32 5.28 3.07
CA LEU A 101 -3.32 4.24 3.27
C LEU A 101 -3.51 3.10 2.29
N THR A 102 -2.41 2.42 1.98
CA THR A 102 -2.35 1.13 1.30
C THR A 102 -1.37 0.23 2.04
N VAL A 103 -1.74 -1.02 2.29
CA VAL A 103 -0.83 -2.01 2.88
C VAL A 103 -0.28 -2.90 1.77
N HIS A 104 1.02 -2.80 1.49
CA HIS A 104 1.69 -3.60 0.47
C HIS A 104 2.09 -4.95 1.09
N ILE A 105 1.58 -6.05 0.53
CA ILE A 105 2.02 -7.42 0.86
C ILE A 105 3.13 -7.85 -0.10
N ILE A 106 2.95 -7.53 -1.38
CA ILE A 106 3.96 -7.68 -2.43
C ILE A 106 3.98 -6.38 -3.21
N ASP A 107 5.14 -5.75 -3.31
CA ASP A 107 5.33 -4.55 -4.11
C ASP A 107 6.27 -4.85 -5.27
N GLY A 108 5.71 -5.12 -6.45
CA GLY A 108 6.47 -5.26 -7.68
C GLY A 108 7.42 -6.46 -7.72
N MET A 109 7.01 -7.62 -7.23
CA MET A 109 7.88 -8.80 -7.27
C MET A 109 8.03 -9.31 -8.70
N HIS A 110 9.27 -9.34 -9.19
CA HIS A 110 9.63 -9.93 -10.47
C HIS A 110 9.71 -11.45 -10.38
N ILE A 111 9.05 -12.13 -11.32
CA ILE A 111 9.13 -13.59 -11.45
C ILE A 111 10.44 -13.94 -12.16
N ASN A 112 11.37 -14.53 -11.43
CA ASN A 112 12.70 -14.86 -11.94
C ASN A 112 12.93 -16.36 -12.21
N SER A 113 11.97 -17.20 -11.84
CA SER A 113 12.07 -18.65 -11.96
C SER A 113 10.69 -19.29 -12.00
N ALA A 114 10.58 -20.39 -12.74
CA ALA A 114 9.41 -21.25 -12.71
C ALA A 114 9.33 -22.04 -11.39
N GLY A 115 8.12 -22.50 -11.07
CA GLY A 115 7.79 -23.24 -9.87
C GLY A 115 6.93 -22.46 -8.89
N GLN A 116 6.71 -23.08 -7.74
CA GLN A 116 5.94 -22.50 -6.65
C GLN A 116 6.68 -21.33 -6.01
N GLN A 117 6.03 -20.18 -5.99
CA GLN A 117 6.51 -18.97 -5.34
C GLN A 117 5.64 -18.67 -4.13
N ASP A 118 6.28 -18.70 -2.96
CA ASP A 118 5.65 -18.51 -1.67
C ASP A 118 6.04 -17.15 -1.09
N PHE A 119 5.04 -16.35 -0.70
CA PHE A 119 5.29 -15.05 -0.09
C PHE A 119 4.31 -14.82 1.06
N ALA A 120 4.62 -13.85 1.92
CA ALA A 120 3.92 -13.58 3.17
C ALA A 120 3.89 -14.73 4.21
N LYS A 121 4.52 -15.90 3.95
CA LYS A 121 4.48 -17.10 4.81
C LYS A 121 4.99 -16.94 6.26
N LYS A 122 5.67 -15.84 6.62
CA LYS A 122 6.38 -15.76 7.92
C LYS A 122 6.25 -14.47 8.73
N LYS A 123 5.62 -13.39 8.27
CA LYS A 123 5.78 -12.10 8.98
C LYS A 123 4.58 -11.18 9.16
N LEU A 124 3.45 -11.40 8.50
CA LEU A 124 2.22 -10.71 8.88
C LEU A 124 1.32 -11.68 9.64
N GLY A 125 1.67 -11.90 10.92
CA GLY A 125 0.80 -12.50 11.93
C GLY A 125 -0.39 -11.59 12.26
N GLY A 126 -1.03 -11.04 11.22
CA GLY A 126 -2.16 -10.15 11.32
C GLY A 126 -3.40 -10.93 11.74
N ARG A 127 -4.09 -10.37 12.74
CA ARG A 127 -5.49 -10.65 13.08
C ARG A 127 -6.35 -10.67 11.81
N SER A 128 -7.49 -11.34 11.90
CA SER A 128 -8.54 -11.41 10.86
C SER A 128 -8.68 -10.08 10.10
N LEU A 129 -8.76 -10.14 8.78
CA LEU A 129 -9.18 -8.99 8.00
C LEU A 129 -10.64 -8.68 8.37
N PRO A 130 -10.99 -7.41 8.65
CA PRO A 130 -12.37 -7.01 8.80
C PRO A 130 -13.21 -7.43 7.58
N ALA A 131 -14.47 -7.76 7.82
CA ALA A 131 -15.41 -8.01 6.73
C ALA A 131 -15.50 -6.76 5.83
N GLY A 132 -15.43 -6.96 4.52
CA GLY A 132 -15.49 -5.88 3.53
C GLY A 132 -14.14 -5.22 3.19
N THR A 133 -13.03 -5.65 3.79
CA THR A 133 -11.70 -5.20 3.38
C THR A 133 -11.37 -5.68 1.96
N LEU A 134 -11.01 -4.75 1.07
CA LEU A 134 -10.59 -5.08 -0.29
C LEU A 134 -9.17 -5.68 -0.30
N PHE A 135 -9.03 -6.83 -0.95
CA PHE A 135 -7.75 -7.43 -1.31
C PHE A 135 -7.57 -7.32 -2.82
N ARG A 136 -6.43 -6.80 -3.29
CA ARG A 136 -6.16 -6.61 -4.72
C ARG A 136 -4.86 -7.31 -5.11
N VAL A 137 -4.93 -8.18 -6.12
CA VAL A 137 -3.77 -8.78 -6.79
C VAL A 137 -3.68 -8.19 -8.18
N ILE A 138 -2.50 -7.71 -8.55
CA ILE A 138 -2.20 -7.19 -9.89
C ILE A 138 -1.11 -8.08 -10.48
N TYR A 139 -1.37 -8.60 -11.67
CA TYR A 139 -0.39 -9.29 -12.48
C TYR A 139 -0.11 -8.44 -13.74
N ILE A 140 1.16 -8.18 -14.00
CA ILE A 140 1.62 -7.38 -15.13
C ILE A 140 2.40 -8.29 -16.06
N ASN A 141 1.81 -8.56 -17.21
CA ASN A 141 2.45 -9.31 -18.28
C ASN A 141 3.41 -8.40 -19.07
N ALA A 142 4.68 -8.77 -19.12
CA ALA A 142 5.74 -7.95 -19.69
C ALA A 142 5.88 -8.06 -21.22
N ASP A 143 5.40 -9.13 -21.85
CA ASP A 143 5.65 -9.44 -23.27
C ASP A 143 4.39 -9.45 -24.14
N GLY A 144 3.20 -9.31 -23.55
CA GLY A 144 1.92 -9.27 -24.26
C GLY A 144 1.47 -10.61 -24.84
N VAL A 145 2.18 -11.71 -24.58
CA VAL A 145 1.78 -13.06 -24.96
C VAL A 145 0.70 -13.54 -23.99
N GLU A 146 -0.35 -14.22 -24.46
CA GLU A 146 -1.39 -14.72 -23.58
C GLU A 146 -0.84 -15.74 -22.56
N LYS A 147 -1.14 -15.55 -21.27
CA LYS A 147 -0.63 -16.35 -20.15
C LYS A 147 -1.76 -16.65 -19.15
N ASN A 148 -1.75 -17.86 -18.61
CA ASN A 148 -2.65 -18.25 -17.52
C ASN A 148 -1.96 -18.02 -16.18
N PHE A 149 -2.47 -17.12 -15.35
CA PHE A 149 -1.94 -16.85 -14.02
C PHE A 149 -2.93 -17.29 -12.95
N VAL A 150 -2.46 -18.05 -11.96
CA VAL A 150 -3.27 -18.52 -10.83
C VAL A 150 -2.62 -18.04 -9.54
N TYR A 151 -3.39 -17.31 -8.75
CA TYR A 151 -2.99 -16.83 -7.43
C TYR A 151 -3.88 -17.47 -6.36
N ASN A 152 -3.27 -18.17 -5.42
CA ASN A 152 -3.94 -18.82 -4.32
C ASN A 152 -3.87 -17.92 -3.09
N ILE A 153 -5.03 -17.61 -2.51
CA ILE A 153 -5.16 -16.92 -1.22
C ILE A 153 -5.63 -17.94 -0.21
N GLU A 154 -4.85 -18.15 0.84
CA GLU A 154 -5.29 -18.87 2.02
C GLU A 154 -5.60 -17.85 3.12
N TYR A 155 -6.84 -17.89 3.62
CA TYR A 155 -7.29 -17.05 4.71
C TYR A 155 -7.72 -17.92 5.89
N LEU A 156 -6.95 -17.85 6.97
CA LEU A 156 -7.25 -18.53 8.23
C LEU A 156 -8.05 -17.57 9.14
N TYR A 157 -9.30 -17.94 9.40
CA TYR A 157 -10.24 -17.31 10.35
C TYR A 157 -10.11 -17.93 11.74
#